data_AF-A0A4X2KF13-F1
#
_entry.id   AF-A0A4X2KF13-F1
#
_cell.length_a   1.000
_cell.length_b   1.000
_cell.length_c   1.000
_cell.angle_alpha   90.00
_cell.angle_beta   90.00
_cell.angle_gamma   90.00
#
_symmetry.space_group_name_H-M   'P 1'
#
loop_
_entity.id
_entity.type
_entity.pdbx_description
1 polymer ?
#
loop_
_entity_poly.entity_id
_entity_poly.type
_entity_poly.pdbx_seq_one_letter_code
_entity_poly.pdbx_strand_id
1 'polypeptide(L)'
;MEPAGAARPSPEFVYQLAGALGTELQGLASRFGSEAVARLVPHVVRALELLEGAAGATAPLEPEEEGKGAGGQAPRSPQRELRKENEQLRGQLRDGTRDGTRDGTREERLLLRQLKQVTDGQRDQLRAQSRELQLRTQEAEALQEQLQRLLRVNGELRCKLAAVQVQLRAALQRAADAEGASAQAGAREAPEAVSRLSDAEPQGQGKPSGFSREEVSQILQERNELKANVFLLQEELNYYHRELLTDQRVPGLLLNAMKLTVKRQRRKIKAKMLGTTDEPGSSDNDDDDDDEDDDNEASWLPPPGVDGASPPVPPESRIRSFFSLWYRGSSEPSAEVPQTGDPTCSQGS
;
A
#
# COMPACT_ATOMS: atom_id res chain seq x y z
N MET A 1 -49.20 -20.18 -19.30
CA MET A 1 -48.64 -18.84 -19.46
C MET A 1 -47.42 -19.00 -20.35
N GLU A 2 -47.63 -19.00 -21.66
CA GLU A 2 -46.55 -19.04 -22.65
C GLU A 2 -45.71 -17.75 -22.48
N PRO A 3 -44.37 -17.81 -22.42
CA PRO A 3 -43.59 -16.59 -22.50
C PRO A 3 -43.77 -16.02 -23.89
N ALA A 4 -44.30 -14.79 -23.96
CA ALA A 4 -44.42 -14.00 -25.17
C ALA A 4 -43.11 -14.09 -25.96
N GLY A 5 -43.21 -14.52 -27.23
CA GLY A 5 -42.06 -14.63 -28.11
C GLY A 5 -41.30 -13.31 -28.11
N ALA A 6 -40.06 -13.33 -27.62
CA ALA A 6 -39.15 -12.21 -27.74
C ALA A 6 -39.05 -11.88 -29.24
N ALA A 7 -39.55 -10.71 -29.63
CA ALA A 7 -39.43 -10.21 -30.99
C ALA A 7 -37.95 -10.31 -31.37
N ARG A 8 -37.65 -11.08 -32.44
CA ARG A 8 -36.28 -11.21 -32.94
C ARG A 8 -35.78 -9.81 -33.25
N PRO A 9 -34.62 -9.39 -32.68
CA PRO A 9 -34.10 -8.06 -32.95
C PRO A 9 -33.82 -7.95 -34.45
N SER A 10 -34.29 -6.87 -35.07
CA SER A 10 -33.90 -6.59 -36.45
C SER A 10 -32.39 -6.33 -36.49
N PRO A 11 -31.69 -6.70 -37.57
CA PRO A 11 -30.26 -6.40 -37.71
C PRO A 11 -29.98 -4.89 -37.57
N GLU A 12 -30.91 -4.04 -38.03
CA GLU A 12 -30.89 -2.59 -37.82
C GLU A 12 -30.89 -2.17 -36.35
N PHE A 13 -31.68 -2.84 -35.50
CA PHE A 13 -31.69 -2.58 -34.06
C PHE A 13 -30.36 -2.98 -33.40
N VAL A 14 -29.74 -4.07 -33.85
CA VAL A 14 -28.41 -4.50 -33.37
C VAL A 14 -27.34 -3.46 -33.70
N TYR A 15 -27.40 -2.82 -34.88
CA TYR A 15 -26.48 -1.74 -35.25
C TYR A 15 -26.69 -0.45 -34.44
N GLN A 16 -27.95 -0.06 -34.20
CA GLN A 16 -28.26 1.08 -33.33
C GLN A 16 -27.75 0.86 -31.90
N LEU A 17 -27.92 -0.36 -31.37
CA LEU A 17 -27.43 -0.74 -30.06
C LEU A 17 -25.90 -0.73 -30.00
N ALA A 18 -25.22 -1.23 -31.05
CA ALA A 18 -23.76 -1.18 -31.15
C ALA A 18 -23.22 0.25 -31.10
N GLY A 19 -23.87 1.19 -31.81
CA GLY A 19 -23.53 2.60 -31.78
C GLY A 19 -23.69 3.25 -30.39
N ALA A 20 -24.83 3.02 -29.74
CA ALA A 20 -25.10 3.55 -28.40
C ALA A 20 -24.12 2.99 -27.34
N LEU A 21 -23.84 1.68 -27.39
CA LEU A 21 -22.85 1.05 -26.52
C LEU A 21 -21.44 1.58 -26.77
N GLY A 22 -21.07 1.84 -28.03
CA GLY A 22 -19.80 2.47 -28.38
C GLY A 22 -19.62 3.85 -27.72
N THR A 23 -20.67 4.69 -27.74
CA THR A 23 -20.63 6.02 -27.10
C THR A 23 -20.53 5.96 -25.57
N GLU A 24 -21.23 5.02 -24.94
CA GLU A 24 -21.17 4.84 -23.48
C GLU A 24 -19.79 4.30 -23.04
N LEU A 25 -19.23 3.34 -23.78
CA LEU A 25 -17.88 2.82 -23.51
C LEU A 25 -16.80 3.89 -23.71
N GLN A 26 -16.96 4.79 -24.69
CA GLN A 26 -16.10 5.96 -24.84
C GLN A 26 -16.22 6.93 -23.65
N GLY A 27 -17.45 7.14 -23.15
CA GLY A 27 -17.71 7.93 -21.95
C GLY A 27 -17.03 7.35 -20.71
N LEU A 28 -17.10 6.02 -20.51
CA LEU A 28 -16.40 5.33 -19.44
C LEU A 28 -14.88 5.42 -19.59
N ALA A 29 -14.36 5.28 -20.81
CA ALA A 29 -12.94 5.44 -21.11
C ALA A 29 -12.42 6.83 -20.72
N SER A 30 -13.21 7.87 -20.99
CA SER A 30 -12.85 9.25 -20.65
C SER A 30 -12.79 9.52 -19.15
N ARG A 31 -13.53 8.74 -18.34
CA ARG A 31 -13.64 8.92 -16.88
C ARG A 31 -12.71 8.01 -16.08
N PHE A 32 -12.47 6.80 -16.57
CA PHE A 32 -11.75 5.74 -15.84
C PHE A 32 -10.49 5.25 -16.56
N GLY A 33 -10.14 5.83 -17.71
CA GLY A 33 -9.00 5.44 -18.53
C GLY A 33 -9.35 4.38 -19.58
N SER A 34 -8.67 4.42 -20.73
CA SER A 34 -8.90 3.49 -21.84
C SER A 34 -8.53 2.05 -21.51
N GLU A 35 -7.55 1.83 -20.63
CA GLU A 35 -7.06 0.50 -20.24
C GLU A 35 -8.10 -0.32 -19.47
N ALA A 36 -8.91 0.34 -18.63
CA ALA A 36 -9.99 -0.30 -17.88
C ALA A 36 -11.10 -0.83 -18.79
N VAL A 37 -11.34 -0.15 -19.91
CA VAL A 37 -12.41 -0.49 -20.88
C VAL A 37 -11.89 -1.39 -22.02
N ALA A 38 -10.59 -1.34 -22.32
CA ALA A 38 -9.96 -2.10 -23.41
C ALA A 38 -10.15 -3.62 -23.30
N ARG A 39 -10.19 -4.17 -22.08
CA ARG A 39 -10.43 -5.61 -21.86
C ARG A 39 -11.90 -6.02 -22.04
N LEU A 40 -12.83 -5.08 -21.88
CA LEU A 40 -14.27 -5.32 -21.99
C LEU A 40 -14.75 -5.26 -23.44
N VAL A 41 -14.21 -4.34 -24.24
CA VAL A 41 -14.63 -4.10 -25.64
C VAL A 41 -14.67 -5.37 -26.50
N PRO A 42 -13.66 -6.28 -26.49
CA PRO A 42 -13.71 -7.51 -27.29
C PRO A 42 -14.86 -8.45 -26.94
N HIS A 43 -15.28 -8.47 -25.67
CA HIS A 43 -16.40 -9.30 -25.20
C HIS A 43 -17.74 -8.71 -25.64
N VAL A 44 -17.87 -7.39 -25.63
CA VAL A 44 -19.06 -6.67 -26.11
C VAL A 44 -19.23 -6.84 -27.62
N VAL A 45 -18.16 -6.70 -28.39
CA VAL A 45 -18.17 -6.91 -29.85
C VAL A 45 -18.59 -8.33 -30.19
N ARG A 46 -18.03 -9.35 -29.51
CA ARG A 46 -18.40 -10.75 -29.72
C ARG A 46 -19.87 -11.03 -29.42
N ALA A 47 -20.44 -10.43 -28.37
CA ALA A 47 -21.85 -10.58 -28.04
C ALA A 47 -22.76 -9.95 -29.11
N LEU A 48 -22.38 -8.78 -29.64
CA LEU A 48 -23.11 -8.12 -30.72
C LEU A 48 -23.03 -8.89 -32.04
N GLU A 49 -21.88 -9.48 -32.37
CA GLU A 49 -21.71 -10.35 -33.55
C GLU A 49 -22.65 -11.58 -33.49
N LEU A 50 -22.81 -12.19 -32.32
CA LEU A 50 -23.75 -13.29 -32.11
C LEU A 50 -25.21 -12.85 -32.28
N LEU A 51 -25.53 -11.62 -31.85
CA LEU A 51 -26.88 -11.04 -32.03
C LEU A 51 -27.16 -10.71 -33.49
N GLU A 52 -26.18 -10.21 -34.25
CA GLU A 52 -26.30 -9.99 -35.70
C GLU A 52 -26.49 -11.31 -36.45
N GLY A 53 -25.76 -12.36 -36.08
CA GLY A 53 -25.94 -13.71 -36.65
C GLY A 53 -27.34 -14.29 -36.39
N ALA A 54 -27.91 -14.02 -35.20
CA ALA A 54 -29.28 -14.42 -34.87
C ALA A 54 -30.36 -13.59 -35.59
N ALA A 55 -30.06 -12.33 -35.91
CA ALA A 55 -30.96 -11.38 -36.58
C ALA A 55 -30.95 -11.51 -38.11
N GLY A 56 -29.79 -11.84 -38.71
CA GLY A 56 -29.60 -11.99 -40.17
C GLY A 56 -30.06 -13.33 -40.73
N ALA A 57 -30.43 -14.30 -39.88
CA ALA A 57 -30.93 -15.61 -40.28
C ALA A 57 -32.41 -15.59 -40.73
N THR A 58 -32.81 -14.62 -41.57
CA THR A 58 -34.17 -14.47 -42.10
C THR A 58 -34.20 -14.38 -43.63
N ALA A 59 -34.56 -15.50 -44.29
CA ALA A 59 -35.52 -15.65 -45.40
C ALA A 59 -35.25 -16.96 -46.20
N PRO A 60 -36.27 -17.62 -46.80
CA PRO A 60 -37.63 -17.14 -47.05
C PRO A 60 -38.71 -17.86 -46.21
N LEU A 61 -39.62 -17.05 -45.66
CA LEU A 61 -40.96 -17.47 -45.28
C LEU A 61 -41.82 -17.55 -46.54
N GLU A 62 -42.53 -18.66 -46.67
CA GLU A 62 -43.61 -18.86 -47.62
C GLU A 62 -44.74 -17.83 -47.41
N PRO A 63 -45.36 -17.39 -48.51
CA PRO A 63 -46.81 -17.31 -48.58
C PRO A 63 -47.25 -18.08 -49.84
N GLU A 64 -48.34 -18.84 -49.89
CA GLU A 64 -49.70 -18.41 -49.62
C GLU A 64 -50.59 -19.63 -49.29
N GLU A 65 -51.46 -19.46 -48.29
CA GLU A 65 -52.65 -20.29 -48.15
C GLU A 65 -53.74 -19.76 -49.10
N GLU A 66 -54.08 -20.50 -50.15
CA GLU A 66 -55.44 -20.55 -50.69
C GLU A 66 -55.68 -21.91 -51.36
N GLY A 67 -56.77 -22.59 -50.99
CA GLY A 67 -57.32 -23.68 -51.81
C GLY A 67 -57.74 -24.92 -51.03
N LYS A 68 -59.01 -24.96 -50.64
CA LYS A 68 -59.77 -26.19 -50.34
C LYS A 68 -59.48 -27.27 -51.39
N GLY A 69 -59.06 -28.45 -50.95
CA GLY A 69 -58.95 -29.60 -51.86
C GLY A 69 -58.56 -30.87 -51.13
N ALA A 70 -59.36 -31.91 -51.29
CA ALA A 70 -59.22 -33.20 -50.66
C ALA A 70 -57.89 -33.91 -50.98
N GLY A 71 -57.44 -34.74 -50.04
CA GLY A 71 -56.71 -35.98 -50.31
C GLY A 71 -55.36 -35.84 -51.02
N GLY A 72 -54.29 -35.68 -50.24
CA GLY A 72 -52.92 -35.90 -50.70
C GLY A 72 -52.09 -36.57 -49.61
N GLN A 73 -51.78 -37.85 -49.79
CA GLN A 73 -50.73 -38.51 -49.01
C GLN A 73 -49.39 -37.88 -49.42
N ALA A 74 -48.84 -37.01 -48.58
CA ALA A 74 -47.45 -36.55 -48.61
C ALA A 74 -46.68 -37.18 -47.42
N PRO A 75 -45.33 -37.25 -47.42
CA PRO A 75 -44.56 -38.31 -46.77
C PRO A 75 -44.64 -38.21 -45.24
N ARG A 76 -45.57 -38.95 -44.65
CA ARG A 76 -45.79 -39.00 -43.19
C ARG A 76 -44.72 -39.80 -42.45
N SER A 77 -43.92 -40.62 -43.14
CA SER A 77 -42.84 -41.41 -42.52
C SER A 77 -41.76 -40.54 -41.87
N PRO A 78 -41.07 -39.63 -42.58
CA PRO A 78 -39.99 -38.83 -41.99
C PRO A 78 -40.51 -37.86 -40.93
N GLN A 79 -41.67 -37.22 -41.14
CA GLN A 79 -42.25 -36.33 -40.12
C GLN A 79 -42.65 -37.07 -38.85
N ARG A 80 -43.11 -38.32 -38.95
CA ARG A 80 -43.49 -39.14 -37.78
C ARG A 80 -42.26 -39.68 -37.04
N GLU A 81 -41.20 -40.01 -37.77
CA GLU A 81 -39.89 -40.39 -37.20
C GLU A 81 -39.25 -39.21 -36.48
N LEU A 82 -39.17 -38.04 -37.10
CA LEU A 82 -38.66 -36.82 -36.48
C LEU A 82 -39.48 -36.39 -35.26
N ARG A 83 -40.80 -36.66 -35.24
CA ARG A 83 -41.65 -36.42 -34.07
C ARG A 83 -41.34 -37.37 -32.92
N LYS A 84 -41.17 -38.66 -33.20
CA LYS A 84 -40.76 -39.66 -32.18
C LYS A 84 -39.36 -39.35 -31.66
N GLU A 85 -38.44 -39.00 -32.54
CA GLU A 85 -37.08 -38.60 -32.18
C GLU A 85 -37.08 -37.33 -31.34
N ASN A 86 -37.88 -36.31 -31.68
CA ASN A 86 -38.06 -35.13 -30.84
C ASN A 86 -38.65 -35.46 -29.46
N GLU A 87 -39.62 -36.35 -29.40
CA GLU A 87 -40.21 -36.80 -28.13
C GLU A 87 -39.18 -37.56 -27.28
N GLN A 88 -38.36 -38.39 -27.91
CA GLN A 88 -37.28 -39.13 -27.27
C GLN A 88 -36.13 -38.23 -26.82
N LEU A 89 -35.71 -37.26 -27.64
CA LEU A 89 -34.72 -36.23 -27.29
C LEU A 89 -35.24 -35.34 -26.15
N ARG A 90 -36.53 -34.98 -26.16
CA ARG A 90 -37.17 -34.25 -25.05
C ARG A 90 -37.21 -35.07 -23.76
N GLY A 91 -37.41 -36.38 -23.86
CA GLY A 91 -37.28 -37.32 -22.73
C GLY A 91 -35.85 -37.37 -22.18
N GLN A 92 -34.86 -37.54 -23.07
CA GLN A 92 -33.44 -37.57 -22.70
C GLN A 92 -32.95 -36.26 -22.09
N LEU A 93 -33.39 -35.11 -22.60
CA LEU A 93 -33.09 -33.80 -22.00
C LEU A 93 -33.73 -33.65 -20.62
N ARG A 94 -34.97 -34.13 -20.44
CA ARG A 94 -35.65 -34.08 -19.14
C ARG A 94 -34.98 -34.98 -18.11
N ASP A 95 -34.55 -36.18 -18.50
CA ASP A 95 -33.86 -37.12 -17.61
C ASP A 95 -32.41 -36.70 -17.35
N GLY A 96 -31.68 -36.22 -18.36
CA GLY A 96 -30.36 -35.63 -18.21
C GLY A 96 -30.36 -34.36 -17.34
N THR A 97 -31.41 -33.53 -17.45
CA THR A 97 -31.61 -32.39 -16.55
C THR A 97 -31.90 -32.87 -15.13
N ARG A 98 -32.73 -33.90 -14.94
CA ARG A 98 -33.02 -34.45 -13.60
C ARG A 98 -31.80 -35.05 -12.93
N ASP A 99 -30.98 -35.79 -13.66
CA ASP A 99 -29.79 -36.46 -13.13
C ASP A 99 -28.67 -35.44 -12.84
N GLY A 100 -28.37 -34.55 -13.80
CA GLY A 100 -27.42 -33.45 -13.62
C GLY A 100 -27.81 -32.46 -12.53
N THR A 101 -29.10 -32.15 -12.36
CA THR A 101 -29.57 -31.29 -11.25
C THR A 101 -29.46 -32.02 -9.91
N ARG A 102 -29.68 -33.34 -9.85
CA ARG A 102 -29.65 -34.08 -8.59
C ARG A 102 -28.21 -34.28 -8.06
N ASP A 103 -27.27 -34.50 -8.97
CA ASP A 103 -25.85 -34.62 -8.62
C ASP A 103 -25.19 -33.24 -8.42
N GLY A 104 -25.49 -32.26 -9.28
CA GLY A 104 -25.05 -30.86 -9.09
C GLY A 104 -25.52 -30.29 -7.75
N THR A 105 -26.78 -30.52 -7.38
CA THR A 105 -27.27 -30.10 -6.05
C THR A 105 -26.60 -30.86 -4.90
N ARG A 106 -26.06 -32.07 -5.11
CA ARG A 106 -25.33 -32.82 -4.07
C ARG A 106 -23.95 -32.21 -3.83
N GLU A 107 -23.23 -31.91 -4.90
CA GLU A 107 -21.93 -31.25 -4.84
C GLU A 107 -22.08 -29.83 -4.27
N GLU A 108 -23.07 -29.06 -4.71
CA GLU A 108 -23.41 -27.75 -4.15
C GLU A 108 -23.70 -27.82 -2.65
N ARG A 109 -24.44 -28.84 -2.18
CA ARG A 109 -24.68 -29.06 -0.75
C ARG A 109 -23.40 -29.37 0.03
N LEU A 110 -22.44 -30.07 -0.57
CA LEU A 110 -21.14 -30.34 0.06
C LEU A 110 -20.29 -29.07 0.12
N LEU A 111 -20.23 -28.31 -0.97
CA LEU A 111 -19.54 -27.03 -1.03
C LEU A 111 -20.11 -26.02 -0.02
N LEU A 112 -21.43 -25.92 0.08
CA LEU A 112 -22.10 -25.06 1.07
C LEU A 112 -21.78 -25.49 2.51
N ARG A 113 -21.65 -26.80 2.78
CA ARG A 113 -21.22 -27.28 4.11
C ARG A 113 -19.77 -26.92 4.40
N GLN A 114 -18.87 -27.05 3.42
CA GLN A 114 -17.46 -26.66 3.59
C GLN A 114 -17.34 -25.15 3.79
N LEU A 115 -18.02 -24.34 2.98
CA LEU A 115 -18.09 -22.88 3.14
C LEU A 115 -18.64 -22.50 4.50
N LYS A 116 -19.70 -23.18 4.96
CA LYS A 116 -20.24 -22.97 6.31
C LYS A 116 -19.20 -23.30 7.39
N GLN A 117 -18.51 -24.43 7.29
CA GLN A 117 -17.48 -24.80 8.27
C GLN A 117 -16.35 -23.76 8.35
N VAL A 118 -15.85 -23.30 7.19
CA VAL A 118 -14.82 -22.25 7.13
C VAL A 118 -15.36 -20.94 7.69
N THR A 119 -16.58 -20.55 7.33
CA THR A 119 -17.21 -19.32 7.84
C THR A 119 -17.44 -19.38 9.35
N ASP A 120 -17.90 -20.52 9.87
CA ASP A 120 -18.11 -20.75 11.30
C ASP A 120 -16.76 -20.67 12.05
N GLY A 121 -15.72 -21.31 11.51
CA GLY A 121 -14.37 -21.25 12.07
C GLY A 121 -13.78 -19.83 12.05
N GLN A 122 -13.94 -19.09 10.96
CA GLN A 122 -13.51 -17.69 10.88
C GLN A 122 -14.26 -16.80 11.88
N ARG A 123 -15.57 -17.02 12.07
CA ARG A 123 -16.36 -16.29 13.08
C ARG A 123 -15.87 -16.57 14.49
N ASP A 124 -15.57 -17.82 14.80
CA ASP A 124 -15.05 -18.19 16.12
C ASP A 124 -13.62 -17.69 16.35
N GLN A 125 -12.79 -17.67 15.31
CA GLN A 125 -11.46 -17.04 15.33
C GLN A 125 -11.56 -15.54 15.59
N LEU A 126 -12.45 -14.83 14.89
CA LEU A 126 -12.68 -13.40 15.12
C LEU A 126 -13.16 -13.12 16.54
N ARG A 127 -14.02 -13.98 17.10
CA ARG A 127 -14.46 -13.89 18.50
C ARG A 127 -13.32 -14.12 19.47
N ALA A 128 -12.43 -15.07 19.19
CA ALA A 128 -11.24 -15.33 20.02
C ALA A 128 -10.28 -14.15 20.00
N GLN A 129 -9.95 -13.64 18.81
CA GLN A 129 -9.11 -12.44 18.65
C GLN A 129 -9.74 -11.21 19.30
N SER A 130 -11.05 -11.02 19.20
CA SER A 130 -11.75 -9.91 19.87
C SER A 130 -11.60 -9.99 21.40
N ARG A 131 -11.69 -11.20 21.99
CA ARG A 131 -11.45 -11.39 23.43
C ARG A 131 -10.00 -11.12 23.81
N GLU A 132 -9.04 -11.56 23.01
CA GLU A 132 -7.62 -11.27 23.24
C GLU A 132 -7.34 -9.77 23.19
N LEU A 133 -7.87 -9.07 22.18
CA LEU A 133 -7.73 -7.61 22.08
C LEU A 133 -8.35 -6.89 23.27
N GLN A 134 -9.51 -7.34 23.76
CA GLN A 134 -10.14 -6.79 24.96
C GLN A 134 -9.25 -6.97 26.20
N LEU A 135 -8.64 -8.14 26.39
CA LEU A 135 -7.71 -8.39 27.50
C LEU A 135 -6.47 -7.50 27.40
N ARG A 136 -5.86 -7.41 26.21
CA ARG A 136 -4.71 -6.52 25.99
C ARG A 136 -5.05 -5.05 26.21
N THR A 137 -6.27 -4.63 25.88
CA THR A 137 -6.75 -3.27 26.15
C THR A 137 -6.85 -3.02 27.65
N GLN A 138 -7.43 -3.97 28.42
CA GLN A 138 -7.51 -3.86 29.88
C GLN A 138 -6.13 -3.82 30.54
N GLU A 139 -5.18 -4.62 30.05
CA GLU A 139 -3.78 -4.59 30.50
C GLU A 139 -3.12 -3.24 30.22
N ALA A 140 -3.33 -2.68 29.02
CA ALA A 140 -2.82 -1.36 28.65
C ALA A 140 -3.41 -0.24 29.54
N GLU A 141 -4.71 -0.28 29.82
CA GLU A 141 -5.39 0.65 30.74
C GLU A 141 -4.81 0.54 32.16
N ALA A 142 -4.61 -0.68 32.67
CA ALA A 142 -4.02 -0.90 33.99
C ALA A 142 -2.59 -0.35 34.10
N LEU A 143 -1.75 -0.57 33.08
CA LEU A 143 -0.40 -0.01 33.01
C LEU A 143 -0.43 1.53 32.90
N GLN A 144 -1.37 2.08 32.14
CA GLN A 144 -1.55 3.53 32.03
C GLN A 144 -1.93 4.16 33.37
N GLU A 145 -2.80 3.50 34.16
CA GLU A 145 -3.11 3.95 35.53
C GLU A 145 -1.89 3.90 36.44
N GLN A 146 -1.08 2.84 36.37
CA GLN A 146 0.15 2.72 37.16
C GLN A 146 1.13 3.86 36.83
N LEU A 147 1.30 4.16 35.54
CA LEU A 147 2.12 5.28 35.09
C LEU A 147 1.60 6.61 35.65
N GLN A 148 0.29 6.87 35.56
CA GLN A 148 -0.31 8.08 36.12
C GLN A 148 -0.08 8.20 37.64
N ARG A 149 -0.19 7.09 38.38
CA ARG A 149 0.11 7.07 39.83
C ARG A 149 1.58 7.39 40.11
N LEU A 150 2.51 6.82 39.35
CA LEU A 150 3.94 7.10 39.47
C LEU A 150 4.27 8.56 39.12
N LEU A 151 3.68 9.12 38.08
CA LEU A 151 3.86 10.52 37.71
C LEU A 151 3.38 11.47 38.82
N ARG A 152 2.24 11.16 39.46
CA ARG A 152 1.75 11.91 40.62
C ARG A 152 2.76 11.88 41.77
N VAL A 153 3.22 10.69 42.16
CA VAL A 153 4.21 10.53 43.24
C VAL A 153 5.53 11.22 42.88
N ASN A 154 5.99 11.13 41.63
CA ASN A 154 7.20 11.81 41.17
C ASN A 154 7.07 13.33 41.29
N GLY A 155 5.90 13.89 40.91
CA GLY A 155 5.59 15.30 41.12
C GLY A 155 5.62 15.70 42.59
N GLU A 156 5.01 14.91 43.48
CA GLU A 156 5.05 15.16 44.92
C GLU A 156 6.48 15.14 45.48
N LEU A 157 7.32 14.20 45.02
CA LEU A 157 8.72 14.12 45.43
C LEU A 157 9.53 15.34 44.96
N ARG A 158 9.31 15.81 43.72
CA ARG A 158 9.94 17.05 43.23
C ARG A 158 9.52 18.27 44.05
N CYS A 159 8.24 18.39 44.40
CA CYS A 159 7.76 19.45 45.29
C CYS A 159 8.38 19.36 46.69
N LYS A 160 8.47 18.16 47.26
CA LYS A 160 9.13 17.92 48.57
C LYS A 160 10.61 18.31 48.50
N LEU A 161 11.32 17.91 47.44
CA LEU A 161 12.73 18.27 47.23
C LEU A 161 12.91 19.79 47.14
N ALA A 162 12.06 20.49 46.38
CA ALA A 162 12.09 21.94 46.29
C ALA A 162 11.84 22.61 47.66
N ALA A 163 10.87 22.13 48.43
CA ALA A 163 10.60 22.63 49.78
C ALA A 163 11.81 22.43 50.72
N VAL A 164 12.44 21.26 50.70
CA VAL A 164 13.64 20.96 51.50
C VAL A 164 14.81 21.84 51.07
N GLN A 165 15.02 22.06 49.77
CA GLN A 165 16.07 22.97 49.29
C GLN A 165 15.84 24.42 49.77
N VAL A 166 14.60 24.91 49.75
CA VAL A 166 14.27 26.25 50.27
C VAL A 166 14.52 26.33 51.78
N GLN A 167 14.13 25.30 52.54
CA GLN A 167 14.41 25.22 53.97
C GLN A 167 15.91 25.21 54.29
N LEU A 168 16.70 24.47 53.51
CA LEU A 168 18.17 24.43 53.64
C LEU A 168 18.79 25.81 53.39
N ARG A 169 18.40 26.50 52.30
CA ARG A 169 18.87 27.87 52.01
C ARG A 169 18.50 28.85 53.12
N ALA A 170 17.27 28.78 53.64
CA ALA A 170 16.84 29.62 54.75
C ALA A 170 17.59 29.32 56.06
N ALA A 171 17.98 28.06 56.31
CA ALA A 171 18.79 27.68 57.45
C ALA A 171 20.23 28.20 57.33
N LEU A 172 20.84 28.10 56.14
CA LEU A 172 22.17 28.66 55.87
C LEU A 172 22.19 30.18 56.02
N GLN A 173 21.16 30.88 55.52
CA GLN A 173 21.06 32.33 55.68
C GLN A 173 20.95 32.72 57.17
N ARG A 174 20.10 32.03 57.94
CA ARG A 174 19.99 32.26 59.40
C ARG A 174 21.30 31.99 60.15
N ALA A 175 22.05 30.96 59.76
CA ALA A 175 23.36 30.67 60.34
C ALA A 175 24.36 31.80 60.03
N ALA A 176 24.42 32.26 58.78
CA ALA A 176 25.27 33.37 58.38
C ALA A 176 24.90 34.69 59.08
N ASP A 177 23.60 34.99 59.22
CA ASP A 177 23.12 36.18 59.92
C ASP A 177 23.47 36.14 61.42
N ALA A 178 23.41 34.96 62.04
CA ALA A 178 23.78 34.76 63.45
C ALA A 178 25.30 34.90 63.68
N GLU A 179 26.12 34.36 62.77
CA GLU A 179 27.58 34.56 62.81
C GLU A 179 27.94 36.03 62.59
N GLY A 180 27.29 36.72 61.64
CA GLY A 180 27.49 38.15 61.41
C GLY A 180 27.09 39.02 62.62
N ALA A 181 26.00 38.68 63.30
CA ALA A 181 25.57 39.35 64.53
C ALA A 181 26.55 39.11 65.70
N SER A 182 27.08 37.88 65.82
CA SER A 182 28.10 37.55 66.83
C SER A 182 29.43 38.27 66.58
N ALA A 183 29.85 38.40 65.32
CA ALA A 183 31.05 39.14 64.93
C ALA A 183 30.93 40.66 65.21
N GLN A 184 29.76 41.26 64.98
CA GLN A 184 29.52 42.67 65.32
C GLN A 184 29.42 42.92 66.83
N ALA A 185 28.89 41.96 67.60
CA ALA A 185 28.88 42.04 69.05
C ALA A 185 30.29 41.93 69.65
N GLY A 186 31.15 41.06 69.10
CA GLY A 186 32.56 40.94 69.48
C GLY A 186 33.43 42.15 69.09
N ALA A 187 33.05 42.90 68.06
CA ALA A 187 33.77 44.11 67.63
C ALA A 187 33.48 45.36 68.50
N ARG A 188 32.56 45.27 69.47
CA ARG A 188 32.19 46.37 70.36
C ARG A 188 32.81 46.27 71.77
N GLU A 189 33.54 45.19 72.05
CA GLU A 189 34.40 45.07 73.23
C GLU A 189 35.88 44.96 72.81
N ALA A 190 36.67 45.92 73.32
CA ALA A 190 38.14 46.05 73.30
C ALA A 190 38.83 46.74 72.08
N PRO A 191 39.58 47.84 72.33
CA PRO A 191 40.71 48.25 71.50
C PRO A 191 42.03 47.62 71.99
N GLU A 192 43.04 47.65 71.11
CA GLU A 192 44.48 47.38 71.31
C GLU A 192 44.97 45.92 71.35
N ALA A 193 45.61 45.48 70.25
CA ALA A 193 47.07 45.36 70.14
C ALA A 193 47.48 44.82 68.75
N VAL A 194 48.45 45.50 68.14
CA VAL A 194 48.97 45.27 66.78
C VAL A 194 50.18 44.34 66.80
N SER A 195 50.23 43.36 65.90
CA SER A 195 51.46 42.83 65.25
C SER A 195 51.03 41.92 64.09
N ARG A 196 50.95 42.43 62.84
CA ARG A 196 52.04 42.51 61.84
C ARG A 196 52.84 41.21 61.70
N LEU A 197 52.54 40.42 60.67
CA LEU A 197 53.44 39.81 59.67
C LEU A 197 52.55 39.40 58.46
N SER A 198 52.70 40.03 57.29
CA SER A 198 53.38 39.48 56.09
C SER A 198 52.53 38.42 55.36
N ASP A 199 52.35 38.37 54.06
CA ASP A 199 52.67 39.19 52.90
C ASP A 199 51.84 38.58 51.74
N ALA A 200 51.75 39.31 50.63
CA ALA A 200 51.02 38.98 49.42
C ALA A 200 51.27 37.56 48.84
N GLU A 201 50.22 36.84 48.45
CA GLU A 201 49.80 36.67 47.04
C GLU A 201 48.64 35.66 46.91
N PRO A 202 47.64 35.93 46.03
CA PRO A 202 46.65 34.95 45.63
C PRO A 202 47.25 34.08 44.52
N GLN A 203 47.86 32.94 44.88
CA GLN A 203 48.25 31.96 43.87
C GLN A 203 47.01 31.43 43.16
N GLY A 204 47.04 31.55 41.83
CA GLY A 204 45.93 31.33 40.94
C GLY A 204 45.21 30.01 41.20
N GLN A 205 43.91 30.13 41.45
CA GLN A 205 42.98 29.05 41.20
C GLN A 205 42.98 28.78 39.69
N GLY A 206 43.94 27.97 39.25
CA GLY A 206 43.75 27.16 38.06
C GLY A 206 42.48 26.35 38.28
N LYS A 207 41.40 26.79 37.62
CA LYS A 207 40.21 25.97 37.34
C LYS A 207 40.68 24.52 37.14
N PRO A 208 40.16 23.51 37.86
CA PRO A 208 40.35 22.15 37.40
C PRO A 208 39.63 22.05 36.06
N SER A 209 40.38 22.12 34.96
CA SER A 209 39.87 22.01 33.59
C SER A 209 39.64 20.54 33.24
N GLY A 210 38.91 19.83 34.11
CA GLY A 210 38.63 18.41 33.97
C GLY A 210 37.31 18.08 34.64
N PHE A 211 36.56 17.18 34.00
CA PHE A 211 35.31 16.66 34.56
C PHE A 211 35.55 16.05 35.94
N SER A 212 34.63 16.29 36.88
CA SER A 212 34.64 15.59 38.16
C SER A 212 34.39 14.09 37.96
N ARG A 213 34.84 13.26 38.90
CA ARG A 213 34.61 11.79 38.85
C ARG A 213 33.12 11.45 38.78
N GLU A 214 32.29 12.22 39.47
CA GLU A 214 30.83 12.10 39.45
C GLU A 214 30.26 12.48 38.07
N GLU A 215 30.78 13.54 37.46
CA GLU A 215 30.36 13.98 36.12
C GLU A 215 30.73 12.94 35.05
N VAL A 216 31.91 12.34 35.13
CA VAL A 216 32.30 11.23 34.23
C VAL A 216 31.39 10.02 34.41
N SER A 217 31.05 9.68 35.65
CA SER A 217 30.10 8.58 35.92
C SER A 217 28.73 8.88 35.32
N GLN A 218 28.27 10.12 35.43
CA GLN A 218 27.00 10.55 34.84
C GLN A 218 27.05 10.48 33.31
N ILE A 219 28.10 10.99 32.67
CA ILE A 219 28.29 10.95 31.21
C ILE A 219 28.29 9.50 30.71
N LEU A 220 28.94 8.58 31.42
CA LEU A 220 28.96 7.17 31.05
C LEU A 220 27.58 6.51 31.16
N GLN A 221 26.80 6.88 32.18
CA GLN A 221 25.42 6.42 32.33
C GLN A 221 24.56 6.95 31.19
N GLU A 222 24.60 8.26 30.94
CA GLU A 222 23.85 8.89 29.84
C GLU A 222 24.25 8.30 28.48
N ARG A 223 25.53 8.02 28.25
CA ARG A 223 26.00 7.32 27.05
C ARG A 223 25.40 5.92 26.91
N ASN A 224 25.33 5.15 28.00
CA ASN A 224 24.73 3.81 27.97
C ASN A 224 23.24 3.87 27.68
N GLU A 225 22.53 4.82 28.29
CA GLU A 225 21.11 5.07 28.04
C GLU A 225 20.87 5.49 26.58
N LEU A 226 21.69 6.40 26.04
CA LEU A 226 21.61 6.79 24.63
C LEU A 226 21.91 5.62 23.69
N LYS A 227 22.89 4.76 24.01
CA LYS A 227 23.18 3.55 23.22
C LYS A 227 21.98 2.61 23.18
N ALA A 228 21.32 2.39 24.33
CA ALA A 228 20.10 1.58 24.40
C ALA A 228 18.96 2.22 23.59
N ASN A 229 18.76 3.54 23.69
CA ASN A 229 17.73 4.25 22.94
C ASN A 229 17.97 4.20 21.43
N VAL A 230 19.22 4.35 20.97
CA VAL A 230 19.56 4.23 19.54
C VAL A 230 19.27 2.83 19.02
N PHE A 231 19.57 1.79 19.81
CA PHE A 231 19.26 0.41 19.46
C PHE A 231 17.74 0.19 19.34
N LEU A 232 16.95 0.65 20.31
CA LEU A 232 15.48 0.53 20.28
C LEU A 232 14.88 1.29 19.09
N LEU A 233 15.34 2.52 18.83
CA LEU A 233 14.87 3.30 17.68
C LEU A 233 15.22 2.64 16.34
N GLN A 234 16.37 1.96 16.25
CA GLN A 234 16.74 1.21 15.05
C GLN A 234 15.79 0.02 14.82
N GLU A 235 15.43 -0.69 15.89
CA GLU A 235 14.45 -1.78 15.84
C GLU A 235 13.05 -1.27 15.44
N GLU A 236 12.60 -0.16 16.03
CA GLU A 236 11.32 0.49 15.67
C GLU A 236 11.30 0.94 14.20
N LEU A 237 12.38 1.57 13.71
CA LEU A 237 12.48 1.95 12.30
C LEU A 237 12.42 0.73 11.38
N ASN A 238 13.10 -0.35 11.74
CA ASN A 238 13.05 -1.59 10.97
C ASN A 238 11.66 -2.22 10.99
N TYR A 239 10.96 -2.16 12.12
CA TYR A 239 9.56 -2.58 12.24
C TYR A 239 8.67 -1.80 11.27
N TYR A 240 8.73 -0.47 11.28
CA TYR A 240 7.90 0.35 10.37
C TYR A 240 8.26 0.14 8.90
N HIS A 241 9.55 -0.05 8.57
CA HIS A 241 9.97 -0.37 7.20
C HIS A 241 9.39 -1.70 6.72
N ARG A 242 9.35 -2.73 7.58
CA ARG A 242 8.73 -4.04 7.25
C ARG A 242 7.21 -3.94 7.14
N GLU A 243 6.58 -3.17 8.03
CA GLU A 243 5.13 -2.96 8.00
C GLU A 243 4.69 -2.24 6.71
N LEU A 244 5.47 -1.25 6.25
CA LEU A 244 5.22 -0.54 4.99
C LEU A 244 5.21 -1.44 3.75
N LEU A 245 6.06 -2.47 3.74
CA LEU A 245 6.15 -3.45 2.65
C LEU A 245 5.03 -4.49 2.75
N THR A 246 4.71 -4.91 3.98
CA THR A 246 3.67 -5.92 4.25
C THR A 246 2.28 -5.43 3.83
N ASP A 247 1.98 -4.15 4.06
CA ASP A 247 0.68 -3.56 3.70
C ASP A 247 0.59 -3.13 2.20
N GLN A 248 1.58 -3.53 1.37
CA GLN A 248 1.71 -3.20 -0.07
C GLN A 248 1.56 -1.71 -0.44
N ARG A 249 1.63 -0.81 0.54
CA ARG A 249 1.35 0.62 0.31
C ARG A 249 2.44 1.30 -0.50
N VAL A 250 3.66 0.76 -0.49
CA VAL A 250 4.82 1.35 -1.14
C VAL A 250 5.67 0.26 -1.80
N PRO A 251 5.99 0.38 -3.11
CA PRO A 251 6.94 -0.52 -3.76
C PRO A 251 8.32 -0.50 -3.08
N GLY A 252 8.97 -1.66 -2.95
CA GLY A 252 10.26 -1.79 -2.25
C GLY A 252 11.37 -0.88 -2.77
N LEU A 253 11.41 -0.66 -4.09
CA LEU A 253 12.35 0.28 -4.71
C LEU A 253 12.19 1.72 -4.19
N LEU A 254 10.95 2.17 -3.99
CA LEU A 254 10.67 3.52 -3.47
C LEU A 254 11.02 3.61 -1.98
N LEU A 255 10.80 2.55 -1.20
CA LEU A 255 11.24 2.49 0.18
C LEU A 255 12.78 2.56 0.28
N ASN A 256 13.51 1.85 -0.57
CA ASN A 256 14.97 1.89 -0.61
C ASN A 256 15.49 3.28 -1.02
N ALA A 257 14.89 3.91 -2.03
CA ALA A 257 15.19 5.29 -2.41
C ALA A 257 14.93 6.26 -1.25
N MET A 258 13.84 6.07 -0.50
CA MET A 258 13.53 6.88 0.69
C MET A 258 14.55 6.65 1.81
N LYS A 259 14.96 5.40 2.08
CA LYS A 259 16.01 5.10 3.07
C LYS A 259 17.32 5.82 2.72
N LEU A 260 17.73 5.82 1.45
CA LEU A 260 18.93 6.51 0.99
C LEU A 260 18.81 8.05 1.15
N THR A 261 17.65 8.63 0.84
CA THR A 261 17.44 10.08 1.01
C THR A 261 17.46 10.49 2.48
N VAL A 262 16.85 9.67 3.36
CA VAL A 262 16.90 9.85 4.82
C VAL A 262 18.32 9.69 5.35
N LYS A 263 19.07 8.66 4.92
CA LYS A 263 20.49 8.48 5.30
C LYS A 263 21.33 9.70 4.91
N ARG A 264 21.14 10.26 3.71
CA ARG A 264 21.83 11.47 3.24
C ARG A 264 21.45 12.71 4.05
N GLN A 265 20.16 12.91 4.35
CA GLN A 265 19.70 14.02 5.19
C GLN A 265 20.21 13.87 6.63
N ARG A 266 20.19 12.67 7.19
CA ARG A 266 20.72 12.35 8.52
C ARG A 266 22.19 12.70 8.62
N ARG A 267 23.02 12.34 7.61
CA ARG A 267 24.44 12.71 7.57
C ARG A 267 24.62 14.23 7.64
N LYS A 268 23.88 14.97 6.81
CA LYS A 268 23.90 16.44 6.78
C LYS A 268 23.46 17.09 8.10
N ILE A 269 22.42 16.55 8.74
CA ILE A 269 21.93 17.05 10.03
C ILE A 269 22.93 16.71 11.14
N LYS A 270 23.44 15.48 11.17
CA LYS A 270 24.43 15.02 12.15
C LYS A 270 25.69 15.88 12.09
N ALA A 271 26.22 16.17 10.90
CA ALA A 271 27.39 17.00 10.74
C ALA A 271 27.16 18.43 11.27
N LYS A 272 26.01 19.04 10.94
CA LYS A 272 25.61 20.35 11.49
C LYS A 272 25.45 20.34 13.01
N MET A 273 24.87 19.30 13.59
CA MET A 273 24.66 19.20 15.04
C MET A 273 25.97 18.97 15.80
N LEU A 274 26.93 18.26 15.20
CA LEU A 274 28.23 17.96 15.82
C LEU A 274 29.32 18.97 15.44
N GLY A 275 29.03 19.94 14.57
CA GLY A 275 29.99 20.93 14.10
C GLY A 275 31.11 20.37 13.22
N THR A 276 30.92 19.18 12.64
CA THR A 276 31.87 18.59 11.68
C THR A 276 31.59 19.14 10.28
N THR A 277 32.62 19.53 9.54
CA THR A 277 32.47 20.08 8.18
C THR A 277 31.95 18.99 7.22
N ASP A 278 30.76 19.20 6.66
CA ASP A 278 30.25 18.42 5.52
C ASP A 278 31.04 18.84 4.27
N GLU A 279 32.10 18.11 3.94
CA GLU A 279 32.74 18.27 2.63
C GLU A 279 31.84 17.62 1.55
N PRO A 280 31.34 18.38 0.56
CA PRO A 280 30.35 17.91 -0.41
C PRO A 280 30.94 16.99 -1.51
N GLY A 281 32.03 16.29 -1.21
CA GLY A 281 32.76 15.44 -2.16
C GLY A 281 33.37 14.17 -1.59
N SER A 282 33.03 13.76 -0.35
CA SER A 282 33.44 12.43 0.14
C SER A 282 32.71 11.38 -0.68
N SER A 283 33.52 10.64 -1.45
CA SER A 283 33.17 9.55 -2.35
C SER A 283 32.00 8.71 -1.82
N ASP A 284 31.09 8.34 -2.72
CA ASP A 284 29.92 7.48 -2.51
C ASP A 284 30.29 6.02 -2.16
N ASN A 285 31.49 5.79 -1.59
CA ASN A 285 32.11 4.50 -1.24
C ASN A 285 32.92 4.59 0.07
N ASP A 286 32.43 5.31 1.07
CA ASP A 286 32.88 5.06 2.45
C ASP A 286 31.93 4.04 3.06
N ASP A 287 32.14 2.79 2.62
CA ASP A 287 31.93 1.58 3.43
C ASP A 287 32.77 1.75 4.70
N ASP A 288 32.12 2.11 5.80
CA ASP A 288 32.57 1.84 7.17
C ASP A 288 31.47 2.34 8.13
N ASP A 289 30.55 1.43 8.46
CA ASP A 289 30.12 1.13 9.84
C ASP A 289 28.80 0.31 9.81
N ASP A 290 28.97 -1.02 9.87
CA ASP A 290 28.07 -2.04 10.44
C ASP A 290 26.57 -2.02 10.08
N ASP A 291 26.21 -2.53 8.90
CA ASP A 291 24.91 -3.18 8.66
C ASP A 291 25.14 -4.36 7.67
N GLU A 292 25.67 -5.49 8.15
CA GLU A 292 25.90 -6.74 7.39
C GLU A 292 24.61 -7.50 6.99
N ASP A 293 23.49 -6.84 6.64
CA ASP A 293 22.21 -7.54 6.44
C ASP A 293 21.39 -7.08 5.21
N ASP A 294 22.02 -6.79 4.07
CA ASP A 294 21.27 -6.51 2.81
C ASP A 294 21.85 -7.20 1.56
N ASP A 295 22.16 -8.49 1.68
CA ASP A 295 22.43 -9.36 0.53
C ASP A 295 21.17 -10.10 0.08
N ASN A 296 20.18 -9.40 -0.48
CA ASN A 296 19.29 -10.01 -1.47
C ASN A 296 18.53 -8.96 -2.28
N GLU A 297 18.19 -9.30 -3.53
CA GLU A 297 17.28 -8.55 -4.43
C GLU A 297 17.93 -7.62 -5.47
N ALA A 298 18.96 -8.11 -6.16
CA ALA A 298 19.38 -7.57 -7.46
C ALA A 298 19.30 -8.65 -8.55
N SER A 299 18.09 -9.09 -8.91
CA SER A 299 17.89 -9.87 -10.14
C SER A 299 16.42 -9.87 -10.60
N TRP A 300 16.01 -8.78 -11.26
CA TRP A 300 14.77 -8.79 -12.05
C TRP A 300 14.99 -8.02 -13.35
N LEU A 301 15.54 -8.70 -14.36
CA LEU A 301 15.33 -8.34 -15.76
C LEU A 301 14.74 -9.57 -16.47
N PRO A 302 13.56 -9.48 -17.11
CA PRO A 302 13.10 -10.55 -17.99
C PRO A 302 13.89 -10.53 -19.31
N PRO A 303 14.14 -11.70 -19.94
CA PRO A 303 14.88 -11.76 -21.19
C PRO A 303 14.05 -11.24 -22.38
N PRO A 304 14.69 -10.82 -23.49
CA PRO A 304 14.04 -10.17 -24.62
C PRO A 304 13.16 -11.16 -25.41
N GLY A 305 12.09 -10.60 -25.99
CA GLY A 305 11.00 -11.33 -26.64
C GLY A 305 11.40 -12.12 -27.89
N VAL A 306 10.67 -13.21 -28.13
CA VAL A 306 10.66 -13.95 -29.38
C VAL A 306 9.47 -13.49 -30.22
N ASP A 307 9.78 -12.99 -31.41
CA ASP A 307 8.83 -12.68 -32.47
C ASP A 307 8.15 -13.95 -33.01
N GLY A 308 6.87 -13.80 -33.38
CA GLY A 308 6.27 -14.58 -34.46
C GLY A 308 5.11 -15.50 -34.09
N ALA A 309 3.90 -15.08 -34.43
CA ALA A 309 2.95 -15.79 -35.32
C ALA A 309 1.50 -15.41 -34.96
N SER A 310 0.88 -14.57 -35.77
CA SER A 310 -0.58 -14.31 -35.71
C SER A 310 -1.30 -15.21 -36.74
N PRO A 311 -2.32 -15.99 -36.35
CA PRO A 311 -3.15 -16.78 -37.28
C PRO A 311 -4.24 -15.92 -37.98
N PRO A 312 -4.84 -16.40 -39.09
CA PRO A 312 -5.49 -15.56 -40.10
C PRO A 312 -6.86 -15.03 -39.67
N VAL A 313 -7.17 -13.78 -40.07
CA VAL A 313 -8.41 -13.06 -39.75
C VAL A 313 -9.53 -13.46 -40.73
N PRO A 314 -10.72 -13.92 -40.26
CA PRO A 314 -11.92 -14.14 -41.09
C PRO A 314 -12.67 -12.83 -41.38
N PRO A 315 -13.59 -12.79 -42.38
CA PRO A 315 -14.17 -11.56 -42.93
C PRO A 315 -14.89 -10.72 -41.87
N GLU A 316 -14.62 -9.42 -41.88
CA GLU A 316 -15.01 -8.49 -40.81
C GLU A 316 -16.54 -8.26 -40.77
N SER A 317 -17.15 -8.55 -39.62
CA SER A 317 -18.52 -8.11 -39.32
C SER A 317 -18.59 -6.58 -39.29
N ARG A 318 -19.67 -6.00 -39.85
CA ARG A 318 -19.91 -4.55 -39.89
C ARG A 318 -19.93 -3.91 -38.49
N ILE A 319 -20.16 -4.71 -37.44
CA ILE A 319 -20.12 -4.26 -36.04
C ILE A 319 -18.73 -3.73 -35.65
N ARG A 320 -17.65 -4.30 -36.22
CA ARG A 320 -16.28 -3.87 -35.91
C ARG A 320 -15.99 -2.43 -36.31
N SER A 321 -16.69 -1.91 -37.32
CA SER A 321 -16.54 -0.51 -37.76
C SER A 321 -16.85 0.50 -36.65
N PHE A 322 -17.83 0.19 -35.79
CA PHE A 322 -18.25 1.02 -34.66
C PHE A 322 -17.23 1.05 -33.50
N PHE A 323 -16.30 0.08 -33.47
CA PHE A 323 -15.28 -0.05 -32.43
C PHE A 323 -13.85 0.07 -32.97
N SER A 324 -13.68 0.53 -34.21
CA SER A 324 -12.38 0.64 -34.90
C SER A 324 -11.32 1.45 -34.12
N LEU A 325 -11.73 2.45 -33.35
CA LEU A 325 -10.86 3.25 -32.48
C LEU A 325 -10.16 2.40 -31.39
N TRP A 326 -10.77 1.29 -30.98
CA TRP A 326 -10.26 0.36 -29.97
C TRP A 326 -9.28 -0.67 -30.52
N TYR A 327 -9.33 -0.92 -31.82
CA TYR A 327 -8.43 -1.84 -32.52
C TYR A 327 -7.24 -1.12 -33.17
N ARG A 328 -7.28 0.21 -33.27
CA ARG A 328 -6.21 1.05 -33.84
C ARG A 328 -4.91 1.05 -33.01
N GLY A 329 -4.93 0.55 -31.78
CA GLY A 329 -3.77 0.49 -30.88
C GLY A 329 -2.76 -0.63 -31.12
N SER A 330 -2.86 -1.42 -32.20
CA SER A 330 -1.93 -2.54 -32.47
C SER A 330 -1.23 -2.49 -33.83
N SER A 331 -1.27 -1.36 -34.53
CA SER A 331 -0.48 -1.18 -35.75
C SER A 331 -0.17 0.31 -36.00
N GLU A 332 0.93 0.79 -35.43
CA GLU A 332 1.58 1.99 -35.94
C GLU A 332 2.62 1.58 -37.00
N PRO A 333 2.48 2.01 -38.26
CA PRO A 333 3.60 1.99 -39.19
C PRO A 333 4.54 3.15 -38.84
N SER A 334 5.80 2.82 -38.53
CA SER A 334 6.89 3.77 -38.30
C SER A 334 6.96 4.80 -39.43
N ALA A 335 6.93 6.08 -39.04
CA ALA A 335 7.23 7.19 -39.93
C ALA A 335 8.70 7.12 -40.36
N GLU A 336 8.93 7.07 -41.67
CA GLU A 336 10.24 7.20 -42.29
C GLU A 336 10.87 8.56 -41.93
N VAL A 337 12.10 8.51 -41.41
CA VAL A 337 12.95 9.67 -41.14
C VAL A 337 13.61 10.11 -42.46
N PRO A 338 13.50 11.38 -42.89
CA PRO A 338 14.20 11.84 -44.07
C PRO A 338 15.68 12.08 -43.77
N GLN A 339 16.53 11.47 -44.60
CA GLN A 339 17.97 11.72 -44.65
C GLN A 339 18.21 13.20 -44.98
N THR A 340 18.92 13.91 -44.11
CA THR A 340 19.51 15.22 -44.44
C THR A 340 21.02 15.06 -44.31
N GLY A 341 21.69 15.20 -45.45
CA GLY A 341 23.14 15.16 -45.56
C GLY A 341 23.77 16.46 -45.07
N ASP A 342 24.92 16.32 -44.42
CA ASP A 342 25.81 17.41 -44.04
C ASP A 342 26.43 18.08 -45.28
N PRO A 343 26.49 19.42 -45.34
CA PRO A 343 27.45 20.12 -46.18
C PRO A 343 28.73 20.42 -45.38
N THR A 344 29.84 19.92 -45.90
CA THR A 344 31.21 20.23 -45.48
C THR A 344 31.51 21.72 -45.73
N CYS A 345 31.82 22.48 -44.68
CA CYS A 345 32.38 23.82 -44.80
C CYS A 345 33.91 23.72 -44.73
N SER A 346 34.55 23.98 -45.87
CA SER A 346 35.99 24.11 -46.02
C SER A 346 36.41 25.52 -45.60
N GLN A 347 37.34 25.64 -44.65
CA GLN A 347 38.21 26.79 -44.52
C GLN A 347 39.66 26.30 -44.47
N GLY A 348 40.48 26.81 -45.40
CA GLY A 348 41.89 26.51 -45.49
C GLY A 348 42.53 27.16 -46.72
N SER A 349 43.08 28.36 -46.49
CA SER A 349 43.95 29.20 -47.36
C SER A 349 43.27 30.16 -48.34
#